data_AF-A0A949KHJ2-F1
#
_entry.id   AF-A0A949KHJ2-F1
#
_cell.length_a   1.000
_cell.length_b   1.000
_cell.length_c   1.000
_cell.angle_alpha   90.00
_cell.angle_beta   90.00
_cell.angle_gamma   90.00
#
_symmetry.space_group_name_H-M   'P 1'
#
loop_
_entity.id
_entity.type
_entity.pdbx_description
1 polymer ?
#
loop_
_entity_poly.entity_id
_entity_poly.type
_entity_poly.pdbx_seq_one_letter_code
_entity_poly.pdbx_strand_id
1 'polypeptide(L)'
;MHSSDADPKVVAELARSFLALVRAESCGECLPCWHGVRQIAAVFEKVDNGSSLSVEELATVGELARTVGQGAKCGVGRIGGRLVQDLLSRYPTVF
;
A
#
# COMPACT_ATOMS: atom_id res chain seq x y z
N MET A 1 -6.73 -6.18 -22.47
CA MET A 1 -6.76 -6.44 -21.02
C MET A 1 -7.57 -5.34 -20.37
N HIS A 2 -8.84 -5.58 -20.08
CA HIS A 2 -9.60 -4.66 -19.23
C HIS A 2 -9.11 -4.87 -17.81
N SER A 3 -8.61 -3.81 -17.16
CA SER A 3 -8.05 -3.87 -15.80
C SER A 3 -9.07 -4.29 -14.74
N SER A 4 -10.35 -4.43 -15.10
CA SER A 4 -11.51 -4.58 -14.22
C SER A 4 -11.86 -6.02 -13.81
N ASP A 5 -11.23 -7.05 -14.41
CA ASP A 5 -11.57 -8.47 -14.17
C ASP A 5 -10.62 -9.19 -13.21
N ALA A 6 -9.68 -8.49 -12.58
CA ALA A 6 -8.74 -9.11 -11.65
C ALA A 6 -9.41 -9.43 -10.31
N ASP A 7 -9.26 -10.67 -9.82
CA ASP A 7 -9.76 -11.08 -8.51
C ASP A 7 -9.14 -10.21 -7.40
N PRO A 8 -9.95 -9.48 -6.61
CA PRO A 8 -9.45 -8.62 -5.53
C PRO A 8 -8.53 -9.34 -4.55
N LYS A 9 -8.75 -10.63 -4.29
CA LYS A 9 -7.89 -11.41 -3.38
C LYS A 9 -6.50 -11.62 -3.96
N VAL A 10 -6.40 -11.90 -5.26
CA VAL A 10 -5.11 -12.06 -5.95
C VAL A 10 -4.36 -10.74 -5.99
N VAL A 11 -5.08 -9.63 -6.22
CA VAL A 11 -4.49 -8.28 -6.20
C VAL A 11 -3.99 -7.90 -4.80
N ALA A 12 -4.76 -8.21 -3.75
CA ALA A 12 -4.37 -8.01 -2.35
C ALA A 12 -3.11 -8.81 -1.99
N GLU A 13 -3.05 -10.09 -2.39
CA GLU A 13 -1.91 -10.98 -2.18
C GLU A 13 -0.63 -10.45 -2.81
N LEU A 14 -0.74 -10.00 -4.06
CA LEU A 14 0.38 -9.41 -4.78
C LEU A 14 0.83 -8.10 -4.12
N ALA A 15 -0.11 -7.24 -3.72
CA ALA A 15 0.19 -5.97 -3.08
C ALA A 15 0.92 -6.17 -1.76
N ARG A 16 0.46 -7.10 -0.92
CA ARG A 16 1.08 -7.43 0.36
C ARG A 16 2.48 -8.01 0.19
N SER A 17 2.65 -8.94 -0.75
CA SER A 17 3.96 -9.52 -1.07
C SER A 17 4.95 -8.44 -1.51
N PHE A 18 4.49 -7.51 -2.35
CA PHE A 18 5.30 -6.38 -2.80
C PHE A 18 5.64 -5.42 -1.65
N LEU A 19 4.67 -5.08 -0.81
CA LEU A 19 4.90 -4.20 0.35
C LEU A 19 5.82 -4.84 1.39
N ALA A 20 5.79 -6.17 1.54
CA ALA A 20 6.75 -6.91 2.36
C ALA A 20 8.18 -6.77 1.81
N LEU A 21 8.36 -6.83 0.49
CA LEU A 21 9.65 -6.56 -0.15
C LEU A 21 10.10 -5.11 0.08
N VAL A 22 9.22 -4.12 -0.16
CA VAL A 22 9.54 -2.70 0.09
C VAL A 22 9.94 -2.48 1.55
N ARG A 23 9.25 -3.12 2.49
CA ARG A 23 9.56 -3.06 3.93
C ARG A 23 10.94 -3.64 4.23
N ALA A 24 11.28 -4.80 3.65
CA ALA A 24 12.56 -5.47 3.84
C ALA A 24 13.73 -4.66 3.27
N GLU A 25 13.55 -4.08 2.08
CA GLU A 25 14.57 -3.31 1.37
C GLU A 25 14.61 -1.82 1.77
N SER A 26 13.81 -1.41 2.75
CA SER A 26 13.82 -0.04 3.26
C SER A 26 15.05 0.21 4.13
N CYS A 27 15.96 1.06 3.66
CA CYS A 27 17.23 1.37 4.34
C CYS A 27 17.12 2.14 5.66
N GLY A 28 15.98 2.77 5.95
CA GLY A 28 15.77 3.52 7.20
C GLY A 28 16.16 5.00 7.19
N GLU A 29 16.85 5.50 6.15
CA GLU A 29 17.32 6.89 6.11
C GLU A 29 16.18 7.94 6.06
N CYS A 30 15.05 7.59 5.44
CA CYS A 30 13.87 8.43 5.39
C CYS A 30 12.80 7.88 6.36
N LEU A 31 12.61 8.57 7.49
CA LEU A 31 11.62 8.21 8.51
C LEU A 31 10.20 7.96 7.96
N PRO A 32 9.62 8.83 7.11
CA PRO A 32 8.27 8.58 6.58
C PRO A 32 8.20 7.30 5.74
N CYS A 33 9.24 6.96 4.98
CA CYS A 33 9.30 5.69 4.24
C CYS A 33 9.40 4.50 5.21
N TRP A 34 10.37 4.53 6.11
CA TRP A 34 10.64 3.40 7.00
C TRP A 34 9.47 3.10 7.94
N HIS A 35 8.89 4.13 8.57
CA HIS A 35 7.75 3.93 9.46
C HIS A 35 6.45 3.72 8.66
N GLY A 36 6.20 4.54 7.65
CA GLY A 36 4.93 4.51 6.93
C GLY A 36 4.74 3.25 6.09
N VAL A 37 5.79 2.67 5.49
CA VAL A 37 5.68 1.37 4.78
C VAL A 37 5.26 0.25 5.73
N ARG A 38 5.69 0.28 7.00
CA ARG A 38 5.25 -0.71 8.00
C ARG A 38 3.78 -0.54 8.35
N GLN A 39 3.33 0.69 8.50
CA GLN A 39 1.91 1.00 8.74
C GLN A 39 1.04 0.56 7.55
N ILE A 40 1.48 0.84 6.33
CA ILE A 40 0.82 0.36 5.10
C ILE A 40 0.75 -1.16 5.09
N ALA A 41 1.85 -1.87 5.36
CA ALA A 41 1.84 -3.33 5.39
C ALA A 41 0.82 -3.89 6.39
N ALA A 42 0.70 -3.28 7.57
CA ALA A 42 -0.29 -3.67 8.59
C ALA A 42 -1.74 -3.48 8.13
N VAL A 43 -2.01 -2.50 7.26
CA VAL A 43 -3.35 -2.32 6.65
C VAL A 43 -3.72 -3.53 5.79
N PHE A 44 -2.78 -4.04 4.99
CA PHE A 44 -3.02 -5.22 4.15
C PHE A 44 -3.15 -6.51 4.98
N GLU A 45 -2.49 -6.60 6.14
CA GLU A 45 -2.73 -7.69 7.09
C GLU A 45 -4.17 -7.65 7.66
N LYS A 46 -4.76 -6.45 7.85
CA LYS A 46 -6.16 -6.29 8.28
C LYS A 46 -7.14 -6.70 7.17
N VAL A 47 -6.89 -6.25 5.94
CA VAL A 47 -7.71 -6.56 4.76
C VAL A 47 -7.80 -8.07 4.52
N ASP A 48 -6.68 -8.78 4.65
CA ASP A 48 -6.59 -10.24 4.50
C ASP A 48 -7.50 -11.03 5.44
N ASN A 49 -7.73 -10.51 6.64
CA ASN A 49 -8.58 -11.15 7.63
C ASN A 49 -10.08 -10.97 7.30
N GLY A 50 -10.42 -10.53 6.08
CA GLY A 50 -11.78 -10.33 5.60
C GLY A 50 -12.42 -9.04 6.12
N SER A 51 -11.62 -8.09 6.60
CA SER A 51 -12.10 -6.80 7.10
C SER A 51 -12.02 -5.75 6.01
N SER A 52 -13.17 -5.23 5.58
CA SER A 52 -13.22 -4.06 4.71
C SER A 52 -12.92 -2.78 5.50
N LEU A 53 -12.18 -1.85 4.90
CA LEU A 53 -11.91 -0.54 5.48
C LEU A 53 -13.10 0.43 5.31
N SER A 54 -13.31 1.29 6.30
CA SER A 54 -14.27 2.40 6.15
C SER A 54 -13.78 3.44 5.14
N VAL A 55 -14.68 4.31 4.67
CA VAL A 55 -14.31 5.41 3.76
C VAL A 55 -13.25 6.34 4.37
N GLU A 56 -13.36 6.59 5.68
CA GLU A 56 -12.41 7.39 6.45
C GLU A 56 -11.05 6.69 6.58
N GLU A 57 -11.05 5.37 6.78
CA GLU A 57 -9.83 4.57 6.80
C GLU A 57 -9.15 4.58 5.43
N LEU A 58 -9.91 4.45 4.34
CA LEU A 58 -9.38 4.54 2.96
C LEU A 58 -8.74 5.90 2.70
N ALA A 59 -9.37 7.00 3.13
CA ALA A 59 -8.80 8.33 3.02
C ALA A 59 -7.49 8.46 3.82
N THR A 60 -7.46 7.90 5.03
CA THR A 60 -6.27 7.88 5.89
C THR A 60 -5.13 7.07 5.26
N VAL A 61 -5.43 5.89 4.69
CA VAL A 61 -4.47 5.05 3.99
C VAL A 61 -3.93 5.75 2.75
N GLY A 62 -4.80 6.43 2.00
CA GLY A 62 -4.39 7.27 0.87
C GLY A 62 -3.43 8.37 1.30
N GLU A 63 -3.73 9.10 2.36
CA GLU A 63 -2.86 10.17 2.85
C GLU A 63 -1.50 9.63 3.35
N LEU A 64 -1.51 8.49 4.05
CA LEU A 64 -0.31 7.79 4.47
C LEU A 64 0.56 7.38 3.28
N ALA A 65 -0.03 6.76 2.25
CA ALA A 65 0.66 6.34 1.05
C ALA A 65 1.26 7.51 0.26
N ARG A 66 0.54 8.64 0.19
CA ARG A 66 1.05 9.89 -0.39
C ARG A 66 2.25 10.41 0.38
N THR A 67 2.16 10.43 1.71
CA THR A 67 3.25 10.86 2.61
C THR A 67 4.48 9.98 2.48
N VAL A 68 4.31 8.65 2.43
CA VAL A 68 5.40 7.69 2.18
C VAL A 68 6.06 7.98 0.83
N GLY A 69 5.27 8.10 -0.23
CA GLY A 69 5.79 8.31 -1.58
C GLY A 69 6.56 9.62 -1.73
N GLN A 70 6.04 10.72 -1.17
CA GLN A 70 6.68 12.03 -1.24
C GLN A 70 7.86 12.19 -0.28
N GLY A 71 7.80 11.53 0.88
CA GLY A 71 8.87 11.54 1.89
C GLY A 71 10.03 10.59 1.60
N ALA A 72 9.91 9.74 0.57
CA ALA A 72 10.95 8.80 0.18
C ALA A 72 12.01 9.45 -0.73
N LYS A 73 13.28 9.33 -0.31
CA LYS A 73 14.44 9.81 -1.07
C LYS A 73 14.76 8.93 -2.28
N CYS A 74 14.51 7.62 -2.20
CA CYS A 74 14.84 6.64 -3.22
C CYS A 74 13.60 6.01 -3.90
N GLY A 75 13.84 5.20 -4.94
CA GLY A 75 12.77 4.53 -5.70
C GLY A 75 11.95 3.51 -4.89
N VAL A 76 12.58 2.83 -3.92
CA VAL A 76 11.93 1.79 -3.10
C VAL A 76 10.75 2.34 -2.31
N GLY A 77 10.95 3.44 -1.57
CA GLY A 77 9.85 4.06 -0.83
C GLY A 77 8.80 4.70 -1.74
N ARG A 78 9.24 5.32 -2.84
CA ARG A 78 8.34 5.96 -3.82
C ARG A 78 7.39 4.95 -4.44
N ILE A 79 7.89 3.78 -4.85
CA ILE A 79 7.06 2.75 -5.46
C ILE A 79 6.13 2.10 -4.45
N GLY A 80 6.55 1.95 -3.18
CA GLY A 80 5.68 1.47 -2.10
C GLY A 80 4.47 2.37 -1.89
N GLY A 81 4.68 3.69 -1.75
CA GLY A 81 3.58 4.65 -1.64
C GLY A 81 2.73 4.71 -2.90
N ARG A 82 3.36 4.68 -4.09
CA ARG A 82 2.65 4.74 -5.37
C ARG A 82 1.74 3.53 -5.61
N LEU A 83 2.18 2.33 -5.25
CA LEU A 83 1.37 1.12 -5.39
C LEU A 83 0.00 1.29 -4.71
N VAL A 84 -0.01 1.76 -3.46
CA VAL A 84 -1.26 1.91 -2.70
C VAL A 84 -2.19 2.96 -3.32
N GLN A 85 -1.64 4.07 -3.83
CA GLN A 85 -2.44 5.07 -4.57
C GLN A 85 -3.08 4.48 -5.83
N ASP A 86 -2.31 3.69 -6.59
CA ASP A 86 -2.81 3.05 -7.79
C ASP A 86 -3.87 1.98 -7.44
N LEU A 87 -3.72 1.26 -6.32
CA LEU A 87 -4.73 0.31 -5.83
C LEU A 87 -6.01 1.03 -5.40
N LEU A 88 -5.93 2.10 -4.62
CA LEU A 88 -7.12 2.86 -4.18
C LEU A 88 -7.91 3.43 -5.37
N SER A 89 -7.23 3.83 -6.43
CA SER A 89 -7.88 4.41 -7.62
C SER A 89 -8.41 3.38 -8.61
N ARG A 90 -7.73 2.24 -8.77
CA ARG A 90 -8.05 1.24 -9.81
C ARG A 90 -8.76 0.00 -9.27
N TYR A 91 -8.50 -0.34 -8.01
CA TYR A 91 -8.96 -1.55 -7.33
C TYR A 91 -9.48 -1.23 -5.93
N PRO A 92 -10.46 -0.33 -5.76
CA PRO A 92 -10.99 0.02 -4.44
C PRO A 92 -11.62 -1.18 -3.71
N THR A 93 -12.05 -2.21 -4.44
CA THR A 93 -12.60 -3.47 -3.90
C THR A 93 -11.57 -4.36 -3.20
N VAL A 94 -10.28 -4.01 -3.26
CA VAL A 94 -9.22 -4.71 -2.52
C VAL A 94 -9.29 -4.44 -1.03
N PHE A 95 -9.69 -3.23 -0.64
CA PHE A 95 -9.65 -2.75 0.73
C PHE A 95 -10.99 -2.91 1.44
#